data_AF-A0A1I5LKN8-F1
#
_entry.id   AF-A0A1I5LKN8-F1
#
_cell.length_a   1.000
_cell.length_b   1.000
_cell.length_c   1.000
_cell.angle_alpha   90.00
_cell.angle_beta   90.00
_cell.angle_gamma   90.00
#
_symmetry.space_group_name_H-M   'P 1'
#
loop_
_entity.id
_entity.type
_entity.pdbx_description
1 polymer ?
#
loop_
_entity_poly.entity_id
_entity_poly.type
_entity_poly.pdbx_seq_one_letter_code
_entity_poly.pdbx_strand_id
1 'polypeptide(L)'
;MTDITSLILDDHERFRRAFADLDDLDGPDELARAWEPLADLLDLHAAAEEAVFYPELIQRGADAEDETLDAVGDHNEIRDAVAETRRHPAGSAAWLAAVRQARTANSEHMAEEEDDALADFRQHADPGLREELGRKFLAFKAEHEGGKGLDTGDLDPERYVEEQERKAGKTPPDDGSLGIGGLKGER
;
A
#
# COMPACT_ATOMS: atom_id res chain seq x y z
N MET A 1 13.74 6.24 15.00
CA MET A 1 13.55 4.97 15.75
C MET A 1 13.24 3.91 14.69
N THR A 2 13.73 2.68 14.79
CA THR A 2 13.53 1.67 13.74
C THR A 2 12.19 0.94 13.86
N ASP A 3 11.15 1.61 14.34
CA ASP A 3 9.82 1.02 14.50
C ASP A 3 9.05 1.15 13.18
N ILE A 4 8.54 0.04 12.64
CA ILE A 4 7.87 0.02 11.33
C ILE A 4 6.73 1.05 11.23
N THR A 5 5.89 1.15 12.26
CA THR A 5 4.75 2.06 12.23
C THR A 5 5.19 3.51 12.26
N SER A 6 6.31 3.82 12.94
CA SER A 6 6.88 5.17 12.90
C SER A 6 7.48 5.50 11.53
N LEU A 7 8.06 4.51 10.84
CA LEU A 7 8.66 4.71 9.52
C LEU A 7 7.59 4.92 8.44
N ILE A 8 6.47 4.21 8.51
CA ILE A 8 5.29 4.39 7.65
C ILE A 8 4.73 5.80 7.85
N LEU A 9 4.47 6.19 9.11
CA LEU A 9 4.00 7.55 9.45
C LEU A 9 4.98 8.66 9.01
N ASP A 10 6.30 8.40 9.07
CA ASP A 10 7.32 9.32 8.58
C ASP A 10 7.23 9.51 7.06
N ASP A 11 6.84 8.49 6.29
CA ASP A 11 6.57 8.62 4.85
C ASP A 11 5.25 9.37 4.61
N HIS A 12 4.20 9.07 5.38
CA HIS A 12 2.90 9.77 5.26
C HIS A 12 3.04 11.28 5.44
N GLU A 13 3.80 11.71 6.44
CA GLU A 13 4.09 13.13 6.65
C GLU A 13 4.89 13.74 5.48
N ARG A 14 5.78 12.98 4.84
CA ARG A 14 6.49 13.43 3.64
C ARG A 14 5.55 13.59 2.46
N PHE A 15 4.61 12.67 2.25
CA PHE A 15 3.58 12.80 1.21
C PHE A 15 2.78 14.08 1.39
N ARG A 16 2.23 14.30 2.60
CA ARG A 16 1.45 15.50 2.92
C ARG A 16 2.22 16.79 2.61
N ARG A 17 3.49 16.85 3.01
CA ARG A 17 4.37 18.01 2.72
C ARG A 17 4.67 18.17 1.24
N ALA A 18 5.09 17.10 0.56
CA ALA A 18 5.46 17.16 -0.84
C ALA A 18 4.28 17.55 -1.75
N PHE A 19 3.07 17.05 -1.45
CA PHE A 19 1.87 17.50 -2.14
C PHE A 19 1.52 18.97 -1.85
N ALA A 20 1.74 19.45 -0.62
CA ALA A 20 1.55 20.86 -0.30
C ALA A 20 2.58 21.75 -1.01
N ASP A 21 3.85 21.32 -1.06
CA ASP A 21 4.92 22.03 -1.77
C ASP A 21 4.60 22.13 -3.28
N LEU A 22 3.96 21.12 -3.88
CA LEU A 22 3.50 21.16 -5.27
C LEU A 22 2.43 22.23 -5.53
N ASP A 23 1.57 22.53 -4.55
CA ASP A 23 0.52 23.54 -4.70
C ASP A 23 1.09 24.96 -4.83
N ASP A 24 2.33 25.17 -4.39
CA ASP A 24 3.04 26.47 -4.43
C ASP A 24 3.87 26.67 -5.72
N LEU A 25 3.82 25.73 -6.67
CA LEU A 25 4.61 25.75 -7.91
C LEU A 25 3.76 26.01 -9.16
N ASP A 26 4.27 26.86 -10.05
CA ASP A 26 3.59 27.21 -11.32
C ASP A 26 4.36 26.70 -12.57
N GLY A 27 5.68 26.55 -12.47
CA GLY A 27 6.54 26.22 -13.61
C GLY A 27 6.53 24.73 -13.94
N PRO A 28 6.32 24.31 -15.20
CA PRO A 28 6.38 22.89 -15.61
C PRO A 28 7.66 22.16 -15.17
N ASP A 29 8.80 22.84 -15.28
CA ASP A 29 10.10 22.30 -14.86
C ASP A 29 10.22 22.16 -13.34
N GLU A 30 9.61 23.07 -12.58
CA GLU A 30 9.60 23.03 -11.10
C GLU A 30 8.66 21.92 -10.62
N LEU A 31 7.47 21.84 -11.20
CA LEU A 31 6.48 20.79 -10.97
C LEU A 31 7.08 19.41 -11.25
N ALA A 32 7.72 19.21 -12.40
CA ALA A 32 8.36 17.93 -12.72
C ALA A 32 9.45 17.58 -11.70
N ARG A 33 10.33 18.53 -11.35
CA ARG A 33 11.40 18.28 -10.37
C ARG A 33 10.89 17.95 -8.98
N ALA A 34 9.77 18.53 -8.57
CA ALA A 34 9.15 18.25 -7.28
C ALA A 34 8.34 16.94 -7.29
N TRP A 35 7.69 16.62 -8.41
CA TRP A 35 6.86 15.45 -8.57
C TRP A 35 7.64 14.14 -8.64
N GLU A 36 8.72 14.06 -9.42
CA GLU A 36 9.42 12.78 -9.65
C GLU A 36 9.88 12.11 -8.34
N PRO A 37 10.51 12.81 -7.37
CA PRO A 37 10.88 12.19 -6.09
C PRO A 37 9.66 11.76 -5.25
N LEU A 38 8.53 12.45 -5.38
CA LEU A 38 7.29 12.08 -4.69
C LEU A 38 6.67 10.83 -5.33
N ALA A 39 6.59 10.78 -6.65
CA ALA A 39 6.11 9.62 -7.40
C ALA A 39 6.92 8.36 -7.07
N ASP A 40 8.26 8.48 -7.07
CA ASP A 40 9.14 7.36 -6.69
C ASP A 40 8.92 6.92 -5.23
N LEU A 41 8.66 7.87 -4.32
CA LEU A 41 8.39 7.55 -2.92
C LEU A 41 7.03 6.87 -2.73
N LEU A 42 5.99 7.29 -3.46
CA LEU A 42 4.66 6.66 -3.45
C LEU A 42 4.76 5.20 -3.90
N ASP A 43 5.38 4.97 -5.07
CA ASP A 43 5.60 3.62 -5.61
C ASP A 43 6.39 2.75 -4.62
N LEU A 44 7.50 3.28 -4.09
CA LEU A 44 8.39 2.57 -3.18
C LEU A 44 7.75 2.24 -1.83
N HIS A 45 6.94 3.15 -1.30
CA HIS A 45 6.24 2.97 -0.03
C HIS A 45 5.20 1.86 -0.13
N ALA A 46 4.32 1.94 -1.13
CA ALA A 46 3.30 0.93 -1.38
C ALA A 46 3.91 -0.49 -1.51
N ALA A 47 4.96 -0.62 -2.32
CA ALA A 47 5.67 -1.88 -2.49
C ALA A 47 6.37 -2.37 -1.20
N ALA A 48 6.85 -1.45 -0.36
CA ALA A 48 7.50 -1.82 0.91
C ALA A 48 6.49 -2.34 1.93
N GLU A 49 5.28 -1.78 1.97
CA GLU A 49 4.20 -2.23 2.86
C GLU A 49 3.66 -3.60 2.44
N GLU A 50 3.42 -3.79 1.15
CA GLU A 50 3.03 -5.08 0.56
C GLU A 50 4.12 -6.16 0.78
N ALA A 51 5.40 -5.78 0.71
CA ALA A 51 6.47 -6.75 0.92
C ALA A 51 6.73 -7.09 2.40
N VAL A 52 6.49 -6.15 3.32
CA VAL A 52 6.99 -6.24 4.70
C VAL A 52 5.90 -6.12 5.76
N PHE A 53 4.96 -5.20 5.60
CA PHE A 53 3.98 -4.86 6.63
C PHE A 53 2.73 -5.73 6.56
N TYR A 54 2.00 -5.71 5.45
CA TYR A 54 0.73 -6.45 5.31
C TYR A 54 0.85 -7.97 5.52
N PRO A 55 1.94 -8.66 5.13
CA PRO A 55 2.10 -10.07 5.48
C PRO A 55 2.11 -10.36 6.99
N GLU A 56 2.57 -9.42 7.82
CA GLU A 56 2.52 -9.54 9.29
C GLU A 56 1.20 -9.03 9.87
N LEU A 57 0.59 -8.03 9.25
CA LEU A 57 -0.76 -7.59 9.60
C LEU A 57 -1.75 -8.75 9.42
N ILE A 58 -1.77 -9.41 8.26
CA ILE A 58 -2.61 -10.60 7.99
C ILE A 58 -2.37 -11.70 9.02
N GLN A 59 -1.15 -11.89 9.52
CA GLN A 59 -0.89 -12.93 10.52
C GLN A 59 -1.49 -12.62 11.90
N ARG A 60 -1.70 -11.35 12.26
CA ARG A 60 -1.83 -10.91 13.66
C ARG A 60 -2.99 -9.95 13.95
N GLY A 61 -3.46 -9.22 12.95
CA GLY A 61 -4.55 -8.25 13.08
C GLY A 61 -5.93 -8.92 13.09
N ALA A 62 -6.88 -8.24 13.70
CA ALA A 62 -8.25 -8.73 13.85
C ALA A 62 -9.07 -8.60 12.55
N ASP A 63 -8.99 -7.44 11.90
CA ASP A 63 -9.71 -7.09 10.66
C ASP A 63 -8.76 -6.98 9.46
N ALA A 64 -7.58 -7.61 9.58
CA ALA A 64 -6.46 -7.48 8.64
C ALA A 64 -6.75 -7.97 7.21
N GLU A 65 -7.78 -8.78 6.99
CA GLU A 65 -8.15 -9.25 5.66
C GLU A 65 -8.72 -8.09 4.84
N ASP A 66 -9.83 -7.52 5.31
CA ASP A 66 -10.52 -6.39 4.66
C ASP A 66 -9.59 -5.17 4.56
N GLU A 67 -8.89 -4.83 5.65
CA GLU A 67 -7.91 -3.72 5.64
C GLU A 67 -6.81 -3.91 4.58
N THR A 68 -6.34 -5.14 4.37
CA THR A 68 -5.29 -5.39 3.36
C THR A 68 -5.87 -5.40 1.94
N LEU A 69 -7.11 -5.87 1.75
CA LEU A 69 -7.78 -5.81 0.45
C LEU A 69 -7.92 -4.37 -0.03
N ASP A 70 -8.44 -3.50 0.85
CA ASP A 70 -8.67 -2.09 0.54
C ASP A 70 -7.32 -1.37 0.29
N ALA A 71 -6.34 -1.54 1.18
CA ALA A 71 -5.02 -0.92 1.04
C ALA A 71 -4.28 -1.32 -0.27
N VAL A 72 -4.35 -2.59 -0.68
CA VAL A 72 -3.74 -3.03 -1.94
C VAL A 72 -4.49 -2.46 -3.15
N GLY A 73 -5.81 -2.32 -3.06
CA GLY A 73 -6.63 -1.62 -4.04
C GLY A 73 -6.20 -0.16 -4.21
N ASP A 74 -6.11 0.56 -3.10
CA ASP A 74 -5.69 1.96 -3.06
C ASP A 74 -4.28 2.16 -3.62
N HIS A 75 -3.35 1.24 -3.31
CA HIS A 75 -2.01 1.26 -3.88
C HIS A 75 -2.02 1.13 -5.41
N ASN A 76 -2.91 0.33 -5.99
CA ASN A 76 -3.07 0.28 -7.44
C ASN A 76 -3.58 1.61 -7.99
N GLU A 77 -4.56 2.24 -7.33
CA GLU A 77 -5.06 3.56 -7.76
C GLU A 77 -3.95 4.63 -7.72
N ILE A 78 -3.09 4.60 -6.71
CA ILE A 78 -1.92 5.48 -6.60
C ILE A 78 -0.95 5.21 -7.75
N ARG A 79 -0.59 3.95 -8.01
CA ARG A 79 0.31 3.55 -9.12
C ARG A 79 -0.23 3.97 -10.47
N ASP A 80 -1.52 3.76 -10.72
CA ASP A 80 -2.19 4.15 -11.95
C ASP A 80 -2.15 5.67 -12.15
N ALA A 81 -2.42 6.43 -11.10
CA ALA A 81 -2.34 7.89 -11.15
C ALA A 81 -0.90 8.37 -11.40
N VAL A 82 0.09 7.77 -10.74
CA VAL A 82 1.52 8.04 -10.99
C VAL A 82 1.89 7.71 -12.43
N ALA A 83 1.49 6.55 -12.95
CA ALA A 83 1.73 6.14 -14.33
C ALA A 83 1.06 7.09 -15.33
N GLU A 84 -0.15 7.59 -15.03
CA GLU A 84 -0.85 8.55 -15.87
C GLU A 84 -0.11 9.88 -15.95
N THR A 85 0.51 10.36 -14.86
CA THR A 85 1.33 11.59 -14.93
C THR A 85 2.47 11.48 -15.95
N ARG A 86 3.09 10.29 -16.07
CA ARG A 86 4.20 10.03 -16.99
C ARG A 86 3.80 10.12 -18.48
N ARG A 87 2.48 10.17 -18.78
CA ARG A 87 1.93 10.26 -20.14
C ARG A 87 1.67 11.69 -20.60
N HIS A 88 1.79 12.67 -19.70
CA HIS A 88 1.43 14.06 -19.96
C HIS A 88 2.57 15.02 -19.65
N PRO A 89 2.69 16.16 -20.35
CA PRO A 89 3.63 17.20 -19.98
C PRO A 89 3.30 17.76 -18.58
N ALA A 90 4.31 17.95 -17.74
CA ALA A 90 4.16 18.56 -16.42
C ALA A 90 3.44 19.92 -16.51
N GLY A 91 2.52 20.17 -15.56
CA GLY A 91 1.68 21.37 -15.54
C GLY A 91 0.54 21.41 -16.57
N SER A 92 0.43 20.44 -17.48
CA SER A 92 -0.76 20.32 -18.34
C SER A 92 -2.00 19.94 -17.51
N ALA A 93 -3.19 20.23 -18.03
CA ALA A 93 -4.44 19.93 -17.32
C ALA A 93 -4.61 18.43 -17.00
N ALA A 94 -4.19 17.55 -17.90
CA ALA A 94 -4.23 16.10 -17.70
C ALA A 94 -3.19 15.64 -16.66
N TRP A 95 -1.98 16.17 -16.70
CA TRP A 95 -0.97 15.91 -15.68
C TRP A 95 -1.43 16.34 -14.29
N LEU A 96 -1.97 17.56 -14.16
CA LEU A 96 -2.50 18.07 -12.90
C LEU A 96 -3.70 17.26 -12.40
N ALA A 97 -4.50 16.67 -13.31
CA ALA A 97 -5.60 15.78 -12.93
C ALA A 97 -5.07 14.46 -12.34
N ALA A 98 -4.06 13.86 -12.96
CA ALA A 98 -3.43 12.64 -12.45
C ALA A 98 -2.72 12.87 -11.09
N VAL A 99 -2.00 14.00 -10.92
CA VAL A 99 -1.43 14.36 -9.61
C VAL A 99 -2.51 14.50 -8.53
N ARG A 100 -3.65 15.12 -8.85
CA ARG A 100 -4.78 15.20 -7.91
C ARG A 100 -5.37 13.83 -7.58
N GLN A 101 -5.48 12.93 -8.56
CA GLN A 101 -5.95 11.58 -8.34
C GLN A 101 -5.01 10.82 -7.38
N ALA A 102 -3.70 10.87 -7.63
CA ALA A 102 -2.70 10.28 -6.73
C ALA A 102 -2.80 10.87 -5.31
N ARG A 103 -3.00 12.19 -5.19
CA ARG A 103 -3.19 12.84 -3.89
C ARG A 103 -4.44 12.35 -3.16
N THR A 104 -5.57 12.23 -3.87
CA THR A 104 -6.84 11.78 -3.30
C THR A 104 -6.71 10.35 -2.81
N ALA A 105 -6.31 9.41 -3.67
CA ALA A 105 -6.14 8.01 -3.31
C ALA A 105 -5.16 7.85 -2.13
N ASN A 106 -4.01 8.52 -2.18
CA ASN A 106 -3.05 8.49 -1.07
C ASN A 106 -3.60 9.10 0.23
N SER A 107 -4.48 10.12 0.16
CA SER A 107 -5.05 10.73 1.36
C SER A 107 -6.11 9.85 2.01
N GLU A 108 -6.88 9.13 1.20
CA GLU A 108 -7.87 8.15 1.64
C GLU A 108 -7.17 6.94 2.28
N HIS A 109 -6.23 6.31 1.55
CA HIS A 109 -5.35 5.24 2.04
C HIS A 109 -4.72 5.55 3.41
N MET A 110 -4.00 6.67 3.51
CA MET A 110 -3.34 7.05 4.77
C MET A 110 -4.32 7.27 5.91
N ALA A 111 -5.54 7.75 5.65
CA ALA A 111 -6.51 8.00 6.71
C ALA A 111 -7.00 6.68 7.31
N GLU A 112 -7.35 5.72 6.46
CA GLU A 112 -7.78 4.38 6.88
C GLU A 112 -6.63 3.63 7.58
N GLU A 113 -5.44 3.63 7.00
CA GLU A 113 -4.29 2.93 7.57
C GLU A 113 -3.83 3.52 8.93
N GLU A 114 -3.87 4.85 9.09
CA GLU A 114 -3.49 5.51 10.35
C GLU A 114 -4.49 5.30 11.49
N ASP A 115 -5.79 5.29 11.18
CA ASP A 115 -6.88 5.16 12.14
C ASP A 115 -7.12 3.68 12.53
N ASP A 116 -6.92 2.74 11.60
CA ASP A 116 -7.25 1.33 11.78
C ASP A 116 -5.99 0.44 11.79
N ALA A 117 -5.46 0.04 10.63
CA ALA A 117 -4.42 -1.00 10.50
C ALA A 117 -3.16 -0.75 11.37
N LEU A 118 -2.61 0.47 11.36
CA LEU A 118 -1.44 0.81 12.18
C LEU A 118 -1.79 0.90 13.67
N ALA A 119 -3.00 1.34 14.01
CA ALA A 119 -3.46 1.42 15.38
C ALA A 119 -3.67 0.03 15.99
N ASP A 120 -4.29 -0.88 15.24
CA ASP A 120 -4.46 -2.28 15.62
C ASP A 120 -3.10 -2.99 15.75
N PHE A 121 -2.24 -2.84 14.74
CA PHE A 121 -0.93 -3.49 14.73
C PHE A 121 -0.06 -3.07 15.94
N ARG A 122 -0.10 -1.81 16.36
CA ARG A 122 0.63 -1.35 17.55
C ARG A 122 0.14 -1.97 18.86
N GLN A 123 -1.14 -2.36 18.93
CA GLN A 123 -1.73 -2.98 20.11
C GLN A 123 -1.35 -4.46 20.21
N HIS A 124 -1.21 -5.14 19.07
CA HIS A 124 -1.02 -6.59 19.01
C HIS A 124 0.44 -7.03 18.76
N ALA A 125 1.25 -6.20 18.09
CA ALA A 125 2.65 -6.51 17.80
C ALA A 125 3.58 -6.07 18.95
N ASP A 126 4.41 -6.99 19.44
CA ASP A 126 5.41 -6.66 20.45
C ASP A 126 6.50 -5.71 19.87
N PRO A 127 7.14 -4.88 20.71
CA PRO A 127 8.12 -3.91 20.23
C PRO A 127 9.31 -4.52 19.47
N GLY A 128 9.70 -5.76 19.77
CA GLY A 128 10.81 -6.43 19.12
C GLY A 128 10.49 -6.78 17.66
N LEU A 129 9.28 -7.29 17.42
CA LEU A 129 8.77 -7.53 16.07
C LEU A 129 8.70 -6.23 15.26
N ARG A 130 8.15 -5.15 15.83
CA ARG A 130 8.04 -3.86 15.13
C ARG A 130 9.41 -3.29 14.73
N GLU A 131 10.42 -3.48 15.57
CA GLU A 131 11.80 -3.09 15.27
C GLU A 131 12.43 -3.96 14.18
N GLU A 132 12.14 -5.27 14.18
CA GLU A 132 12.57 -6.18 13.12
C GLU A 132 11.98 -5.80 11.77
N LEU A 133 10.67 -5.53 11.73
CA LEU A 133 9.98 -5.10 10.51
C LEU A 133 10.49 -3.75 10.03
N GLY A 134 10.76 -2.81 10.93
CA GLY A 134 11.35 -1.54 10.54
C GLY A 134 12.74 -1.71 9.91
N ARG A 135 13.56 -2.67 10.37
CA ARG A 135 14.83 -3.00 9.69
C ARG A 135 14.60 -3.59 8.30
N LYS A 136 13.63 -4.50 8.14
CA LYS A 136 13.29 -5.09 6.83
C LYS A 136 12.76 -4.03 5.87
N PHE A 137 11.91 -3.14 6.33
CA PHE A 137 11.35 -2.03 5.55
C PHE A 137 12.44 -1.08 5.06
N LEU A 138 13.35 -0.66 5.95
CA LEU A 138 14.50 0.16 5.55
C LEU A 138 15.44 -0.56 4.57
N ALA A 139 15.66 -1.86 4.76
CA ALA A 139 16.47 -2.65 3.84
C ALA A 139 15.82 -2.76 2.45
N PHE A 140 14.51 -3.02 2.40
CA PHE A 140 13.73 -3.04 1.16
C PHE A 140 13.82 -1.69 0.44
N LYS A 141 13.60 -0.58 1.17
CA LYS A 141 13.68 0.77 0.61
C LYS A 141 15.08 1.11 0.08
N ALA A 142 16.13 0.65 0.76
CA ALA A 142 17.50 0.86 0.32
C ALA A 142 17.85 0.03 -0.93
N GLU A 143 17.31 -1.19 -1.06
CA GLU A 143 17.51 -2.04 -2.24
C GLU A 143 16.86 -1.46 -3.50
N HIS A 144 15.72 -0.78 -3.32
CA HIS A 144 14.89 -0.21 -4.39
C HIS A 144 14.92 1.33 -4.44
N GLU A 145 15.97 1.95 -3.89
CA GLU A 145 16.13 3.41 -3.88
C GLU A 145 15.99 3.99 -5.31
N GLY A 146 15.16 5.04 -5.46
CA GLY A 146 14.86 5.66 -6.76
C GLY A 146 14.10 4.73 -7.72
N GLY A 147 13.25 3.83 -7.21
CA GLY A 147 12.42 2.92 -8.00
C GLY A 147 13.18 1.76 -8.64
N LYS A 148 14.43 1.51 -8.25
CA LYS A 148 15.29 0.51 -8.89
C LYS A 148 14.73 -0.90 -8.72
N GLY A 149 14.32 -1.52 -9.82
CA GLY A 149 13.88 -2.92 -9.84
C GLY A 149 12.51 -3.14 -9.18
N LEU A 150 11.80 -2.05 -8.86
CA LEU A 150 10.45 -2.12 -8.33
C LEU A 150 9.50 -2.53 -9.46
N ASP A 151 8.62 -3.49 -9.18
CA ASP A 151 7.46 -3.75 -10.03
C ASP A 151 6.33 -2.82 -9.59
N THR A 152 5.91 -1.91 -10.47
CA THR A 152 4.80 -0.97 -10.22
C THR A 152 3.53 -1.43 -10.92
N GLY A 153 3.43 -2.70 -11.31
CA GLY A 153 2.20 -3.27 -11.84
C GLY A 153 1.18 -3.54 -10.74
N ASP A 154 -0.10 -3.51 -11.11
CA ASP A 154 -1.19 -3.76 -10.18
C ASP A 154 -1.13 -5.18 -9.60
N LEU A 155 -1.47 -5.28 -8.33
CA LEU A 155 -1.74 -6.55 -7.65
C LEU A 155 -3.24 -6.82 -7.64
N ASP A 156 -3.63 -8.07 -7.86
CA ASP A 156 -5.01 -8.50 -7.60
C ASP A 156 -5.18 -8.63 -6.07
N PRO A 157 -6.00 -7.78 -5.41
CA PRO A 157 -6.06 -7.72 -3.95
C PRO A 157 -6.50 -9.06 -3.34
N GLU A 158 -7.53 -9.68 -3.89
CA GLU A 158 -8.06 -10.95 -3.40
C GLU A 158 -7.00 -12.05 -3.48
N ARG A 159 -6.35 -12.19 -4.64
CA ARG A 159 -5.27 -13.16 -4.81
C ARG A 159 -4.09 -12.86 -3.90
N TYR A 160 -3.72 -11.59 -3.73
CA TYR A 160 -2.64 -11.21 -2.85
C TYR A 160 -2.92 -11.68 -1.41
N VAL A 161 -4.11 -11.37 -0.88
CA VAL A 161 -4.53 -11.75 0.46
C VAL A 161 -4.59 -13.28 0.61
N GLU A 162 -5.24 -13.99 -0.31
CA GLU A 162 -5.28 -15.47 -0.32
C GLU A 162 -3.87 -16.09 -0.27
N GLU A 163 -2.91 -15.52 -1.01
CA GLU A 163 -1.54 -15.98 -1.01
C GLU A 163 -0.83 -15.73 0.34
N GLN A 164 -1.08 -14.61 1.01
CA GLN A 164 -0.51 -14.32 2.33
C GLN A 164 -1.16 -15.15 3.44
N GLU A 165 -2.48 -15.33 3.42
CA GLU A 165 -3.18 -16.19 4.37
C GLU A 165 -2.68 -17.63 4.30
N ARG A 166 -2.50 -18.15 3.09
CA ARG A 166 -1.93 -19.49 2.87
C ARG A 166 -0.52 -19.60 3.43
N LYS A 167 0.33 -18.57 3.27
CA LYS A 167 1.68 -18.53 3.86
C LYS A 167 1.64 -18.46 5.38
N ALA A 168 0.65 -17.77 5.95
CA ALA A 168 0.39 -17.68 7.38
C ALA A 168 -0.20 -18.98 7.98
N GLY A 169 -0.62 -19.94 7.14
CA GLY A 169 -1.31 -21.14 7.58
C GLY A 169 -2.74 -20.89 8.05
N LYS A 170 -3.32 -19.73 7.72
CA LYS A 170 -4.75 -19.47 7.85
C LYS A 170 -5.47 -20.27 6.75
N THR A 171 -6.57 -20.93 7.12
CA THR A 171 -7.42 -21.63 6.14
C THR A 171 -8.51 -20.65 5.73
N PRO A 172 -8.78 -20.46 4.42
CA PRO A 172 -9.89 -19.63 3.99
C PRO A 172 -11.19 -20.09 4.66
N PRO A 173 -12.13 -19.18 4.97
CA PRO A 173 -13.45 -19.59 5.41
C PRO A 173 -14.02 -20.57 4.38
N ASP A 174 -14.52 -21.72 4.84
CA ASP A 174 -15.18 -22.74 4.01
C ASP A 174 -16.26 -22.03 3.18
N ASP A 175 -16.02 -21.87 1.87
CA ASP A 175 -17.04 -21.35 0.99
C ASP A 175 -18.20 -22.33 1.09
N GLY A 176 -19.33 -21.87 1.61
CA GLY A 176 -20.48 -22.70 1.92
C GLY A 176 -21.15 -23.27 0.67
N SER A 177 -20.41 -24.03 -0.14
CA SER A 177 -20.89 -25.01 -1.09
C SER A 177 -21.57 -26.10 -0.27
N LEU A 178 -22.87 -25.86 -0.02
CA LEU A 178 -23.81 -26.84 0.46
C LEU A 178 -23.60 -28.14 -0.31
N GLY A 179 -22.88 -29.07 0.31
CA GLY A 179 -22.88 -30.48 -0.05
C GLY A 179 -24.29 -31.02 0.13
N ILE A 180 -25.16 -30.76 -0.86
CA ILE A 180 -26.48 -31.36 -0.92
C ILE A 180 -26.22 -32.82 -1.22
N GLY A 181 -26.26 -33.59 -0.13
CA GLY A 181 -25.91 -35.00 -0.06
C GLY A 181 -26.53 -35.80 -1.19
N GLY A 182 -25.66 -36.53 -1.88
CA GLY A 182 -26.09 -37.75 -2.54
C GLY A 182 -26.70 -38.71 -1.52
N LEU A 183 -27.57 -39.58 -2.05
CA LEU A 183 -28.04 -40.87 -1.51
C LEU A 183 -29.48 -40.93 -0.95
N LYS A 184 -30.42 -41.34 -1.82
CA LYS A 184 -31.14 -42.65 -1.82
C LYS A 184 -32.53 -42.48 -2.46
N GLY A 185 -33.02 -43.38 -3.31
CA GLY A 185 -32.49 -44.68 -3.70
C GLY A 185 -33.36 -45.34 -4.78
N GLU A 186 -32.75 -46.32 -5.44
CA GLU A 186 -33.43 -47.32 -6.24
C GLU A 186 -34.17 -48.29 -5.32
N ARG A 187 -35.48 -48.44 -5.55
CA ARG A 187 -36.21 -49.71 -5.66
C ARG A 187 -37.66 -49.44 -6.08
#